data_AF-A0A4Q5RP55-F1
#
_entry.id   AF-A0A4Q5RP55-F1
#
_cell.length_a   1.000
_cell.length_b   1.000
_cell.length_c   1.000
_cell.angle_alpha   90.00
_cell.angle_beta   90.00
_cell.angle_gamma   90.00
#
_symmetry.space_group_name_H-M   'P 1'
#
loop_
_entity.id
_entity.type
_entity.pdbx_description
1 polymer ?
#
loop_
_entity_poly.entity_id
_entity_poly.type
_entity_poly.pdbx_seq_one_letter_code
_entity_poly.pdbx_strand_id
1 'polypeptide(L)'
;METVFPHSLVVYICSPMKLPLLFALSLLLLASCSPAKKEQPVSKQEATTFAKTIESGIKKKDYTTLDNVMDIDLFAEEMMKAADIKKKSSFKEGVKQEWNKVKFSAEIIKSLGTNGTYQFVKAYEKGGHQHIVFRLYGDGGLNYHDFELVKYTNKVMAKDIFIYITGEPLSKTMAQVYSTALQEASANGDAALSQYSKALIAMRRYYSQKEYQAAKEEFDRLPESLQNEKAIQLIYLQVASSIGGDVHQQALDHFEKLFGNDPSAQLALFDVFFLKGDYDKVLQIIDKMDAELQDPFLNTLRR
;
A
#
# COMPACT_ATOMS: atom_id res chain seq x y z
N MET A 1 -85.21 52.57 35.34
CA MET A 1 -85.16 53.33 34.08
C MET A 1 -84.68 52.35 33.01
N GLU A 2 -85.57 52.10 32.05
CA GLU A 2 -85.45 51.45 30.73
C GLU A 2 -84.07 50.91 30.28
N THR A 3 -83.95 49.58 30.11
CA THR A 3 -83.90 48.79 28.84
C THR A 3 -82.56 48.94 28.09
N VAL A 4 -81.88 47.88 27.63
CA VAL A 4 -82.12 47.12 26.37
C VAL A 4 -81.05 45.98 26.25
N PHE A 5 -81.45 44.76 25.85
CA PHE A 5 -80.65 43.65 25.28
C PHE A 5 -80.58 43.81 23.72
N PRO A 6 -79.79 43.11 22.83
CA PRO A 6 -79.28 41.72 22.94
C PRO A 6 -78.00 41.29 22.09
N HIS A 7 -77.67 39.98 22.18
CA HIS A 7 -77.05 39.02 21.20
C HIS A 7 -75.59 39.21 20.70
N SER A 8 -74.70 38.20 20.65
CA SER A 8 -74.86 36.87 20.00
C SER A 8 -73.87 35.78 20.49
N LEU A 9 -74.31 34.53 20.28
CA LEU A 9 -73.75 33.18 20.50
C LEU A 9 -72.27 32.91 20.12
N VAL A 10 -71.62 32.02 20.89
CA VAL A 10 -70.90 30.83 20.36
C VAL A 10 -71.11 29.63 21.30
N VAL A 11 -71.50 28.49 20.72
CA VAL A 11 -71.73 27.18 21.35
C VAL A 11 -70.54 26.27 21.05
N TYR A 12 -70.01 25.55 22.05
CA TYR A 12 -69.12 24.41 21.86
C TYR A 12 -69.83 23.12 22.29
N ILE A 13 -69.96 22.17 21.35
CA ILE A 13 -70.42 20.80 21.59
C ILE A 13 -69.20 19.87 21.56
N CYS A 14 -69.22 18.89 22.45
CA CYS A 14 -68.18 17.90 22.72
C CYS A 14 -68.39 16.60 21.92
N SER A 15 -67.29 15.83 21.72
CA SER A 15 -67.17 14.41 21.28
C SER A 15 -66.97 14.12 19.78
N PRO A 16 -66.45 12.93 19.39
CA PRO A 16 -65.33 12.17 19.94
C PRO A 16 -64.27 11.75 18.88
N MET A 17 -63.16 11.27 19.42
CA MET A 17 -61.94 10.71 18.83
C MET A 17 -62.14 9.78 17.59
N LYS A 18 -61.47 10.11 16.47
CA LYS A 18 -61.27 9.22 15.30
C LYS A 18 -59.78 8.92 15.16
N LEU A 19 -59.40 7.65 15.27
CA LEU A 19 -58.05 7.14 15.05
C LEU A 19 -57.88 6.77 13.56
N PRO A 20 -56.94 7.37 12.81
CA PRO A 20 -56.78 7.08 11.39
C PRO A 20 -55.74 5.98 11.15
N LEU A 21 -56.13 4.96 10.37
CA LEU A 21 -55.48 4.55 9.13
C LEU A 21 -53.96 4.89 8.99
N LEU A 22 -53.09 4.20 9.72
CA LEU A 22 -51.62 4.37 9.61
C LEU A 22 -50.86 3.02 9.74
N PHE A 23 -51.41 1.94 9.17
CA PHE A 23 -50.82 0.60 9.27
C PHE A 23 -50.42 -0.04 7.91
N ALA A 24 -50.38 0.74 6.83
CA ALA A 24 -50.12 0.22 5.47
C ALA A 24 -48.86 0.80 4.79
N LEU A 25 -47.93 1.40 5.55
CA LEU A 25 -46.68 1.96 5.00
C LEU A 25 -45.43 1.61 5.81
N SER A 26 -45.39 0.43 6.46
CA SER A 26 -44.23 -0.05 7.23
C SER A 26 -43.59 -1.32 6.67
N LEU A 27 -44.08 -1.86 5.56
CA LEU A 27 -43.59 -3.12 4.97
C LEU A 27 -42.65 -2.96 3.75
N LEU A 28 -42.28 -1.72 3.37
CA LEU A 28 -41.40 -1.44 2.23
C LEU A 28 -39.96 -1.06 2.61
N LEU A 29 -39.54 -1.22 3.87
CA LEU A 29 -38.18 -0.91 4.33
C LEU A 29 -37.25 -2.13 4.46
N LEU A 30 -37.64 -3.32 3.98
CA LEU A 30 -36.87 -4.56 4.17
C LEU A 30 -36.06 -5.05 2.96
N ALA A 31 -35.80 -4.22 1.94
CA ALA A 31 -35.02 -4.67 0.78
C ALA A 31 -34.12 -3.59 0.17
N SER A 32 -33.01 -3.26 0.85
CA SER A 32 -31.78 -2.78 0.19
C SER A 32 -30.52 -2.89 1.06
N CYS A 33 -30.43 -3.90 1.92
CA CYS A 33 -29.11 -4.41 2.29
C CYS A 33 -28.71 -5.39 1.19
N SER A 34 -27.98 -4.92 0.17
CA SER A 34 -27.25 -5.84 -0.70
C SER A 34 -26.40 -6.74 0.22
N PRO A 35 -26.53 -8.08 0.14
CA PRO A 35 -25.72 -8.95 0.98
C PRO A 35 -24.25 -8.62 0.72
N ALA A 36 -23.52 -8.28 1.77
CA ALA A 36 -22.08 -8.04 1.68
C ALA A 36 -21.44 -9.22 0.95
N LYS A 37 -20.60 -8.93 -0.06
CA LYS A 37 -19.94 -9.98 -0.85
C LYS A 37 -19.15 -10.87 0.11
N LYS A 38 -19.58 -12.12 0.25
CA LYS A 38 -18.89 -13.09 1.10
C LYS A 38 -17.59 -13.51 0.42
N GLU A 39 -16.50 -13.49 1.18
CA GLU A 39 -15.22 -14.01 0.72
C GLU A 39 -15.31 -15.53 0.49
N GLN A 40 -14.67 -15.99 -0.57
CA GLN A 40 -14.56 -17.39 -0.96
C GLN A 40 -13.11 -17.84 -0.80
N PRO A 41 -12.84 -19.12 -0.48
CA PRO A 41 -11.48 -19.62 -0.42
C PRO A 41 -10.84 -19.63 -1.81
N VAL A 42 -9.58 -19.20 -1.90
CA VAL A 42 -8.75 -19.38 -3.11
C VAL A 42 -8.14 -20.78 -3.05
N SER A 43 -8.31 -21.58 -4.10
CA SER A 43 -7.61 -22.86 -4.22
C SER A 43 -6.17 -22.67 -4.70
N LYS A 44 -5.28 -23.63 -4.40
CA LYS A 44 -3.89 -23.62 -4.89
C LYS A 44 -3.80 -23.53 -6.43
N GLN A 45 -4.73 -24.15 -7.15
CA GLN A 45 -4.79 -24.10 -8.61
C GLN A 45 -5.17 -22.70 -9.10
N GLU A 46 -6.16 -22.05 -8.47
CA GLU A 46 -6.54 -20.66 -8.75
C GLU A 46 -5.37 -19.71 -8.46
N ALA A 47 -4.69 -19.86 -7.32
CA ALA A 47 -3.51 -19.07 -6.96
C ALA A 47 -2.38 -19.20 -8.00
N THR A 48 -2.07 -20.43 -8.41
CA THR A 48 -1.03 -20.68 -9.44
C THR A 48 -1.43 -20.12 -10.81
N THR A 49 -2.71 -20.19 -11.17
CA THR A 49 -3.23 -19.63 -12.44
C THR A 49 -3.16 -18.10 -12.42
N PHE A 50 -3.52 -17.49 -11.29
CA PHE A 50 -3.40 -16.07 -11.05
C PHE A 50 -1.94 -15.61 -11.14
N ALA A 51 -1.01 -16.35 -10.53
CA ALA A 51 0.41 -16.04 -10.59
C ALA A 51 0.96 -16.05 -12.03
N LYS A 52 0.61 -17.07 -12.82
CA LYS A 52 0.99 -17.15 -14.25
C LYS A 52 0.42 -16.00 -15.08
N THR A 53 -0.75 -15.49 -14.70
CA THR A 53 -1.36 -14.33 -15.35
C THR A 53 -0.53 -13.08 -15.11
N ILE A 54 -0.11 -12.85 -13.86
CA ILE A 54 0.78 -11.73 -13.49
C ILE A 54 2.12 -11.83 -14.22
N GLU A 55 2.79 -12.99 -14.15
CA GLU A 55 4.09 -13.22 -14.78
C GLU A 55 4.04 -12.96 -16.30
N SER A 56 3.00 -13.48 -16.97
CA SER A 56 2.78 -13.27 -18.40
C SER A 56 2.48 -11.80 -18.73
N GLY A 57 1.72 -11.11 -17.88
CA GLY A 57 1.44 -9.68 -18.01
C GLY A 57 2.71 -8.83 -17.94
N ILE A 58 3.57 -9.07 -16.95
CA ILE A 58 4.87 -8.39 -16.82
C ILE A 58 5.76 -8.65 -18.04
N LYS A 59 5.87 -9.91 -18.47
CA LYS A 59 6.69 -10.29 -19.64
C LYS A 59 6.24 -9.58 -20.92
N LYS A 60 4.94 -9.37 -21.09
CA LYS A 60 4.35 -8.67 -22.23
C LYS A 60 4.32 -7.15 -22.06
N LYS A 61 4.77 -6.63 -20.92
CA LYS A 61 4.61 -5.22 -20.52
C LYS A 61 3.16 -4.75 -20.61
N ASP A 62 2.23 -5.64 -20.27
CA ASP A 62 0.80 -5.35 -20.22
C ASP A 62 0.43 -4.76 -18.86
N TYR A 63 0.49 -3.42 -18.79
CA TYR A 63 0.14 -2.65 -17.59
C TYR A 63 -1.31 -2.89 -17.11
N THR A 64 -2.23 -3.20 -18.03
CA THR A 64 -3.67 -3.30 -17.72
C THR A 64 -3.99 -4.52 -16.87
N THR A 65 -3.37 -5.66 -17.18
CA THR A 65 -3.55 -6.92 -16.44
C THR A 65 -3.08 -6.77 -14.99
N LEU A 66 -2.04 -5.97 -14.76
CA LEU A 66 -1.38 -5.82 -13.48
C LEU A 66 -2.00 -4.75 -12.59
N ASP A 67 -2.54 -3.67 -13.18
CA ASP A 67 -3.27 -2.64 -12.42
C ASP A 67 -4.54 -3.19 -11.75
N ASN A 68 -5.07 -4.33 -12.22
CA ASN A 68 -6.26 -4.99 -11.71
C ASN A 68 -5.95 -6.17 -10.75
N VAL A 69 -4.67 -6.37 -10.38
CA VAL A 69 -4.23 -7.47 -9.52
C VAL A 69 -4.65 -7.26 -8.06
N MET A 70 -4.72 -6.00 -7.64
CA MET A 70 -5.00 -5.61 -6.26
C MET A 70 -6.48 -5.25 -6.07
N ASP A 71 -7.04 -5.65 -4.94
CA ASP A 71 -8.27 -5.07 -4.41
C ASP A 71 -7.91 -3.79 -3.62
N ILE A 72 -8.06 -2.64 -4.27
CA ILE A 72 -7.65 -1.34 -3.70
C ILE A 72 -8.52 -0.92 -2.52
N ASP A 73 -9.76 -1.41 -2.45
CA ASP A 73 -10.61 -1.16 -1.30
C ASP A 73 -10.06 -1.86 -0.06
N LEU A 74 -9.69 -3.13 -0.18
CA LEU A 74 -9.08 -3.88 0.92
C LEU A 74 -7.68 -3.38 1.27
N PHE A 75 -6.86 -3.05 0.27
CA PHE A 75 -5.55 -2.46 0.50
C PHE A 75 -5.64 -1.15 1.30
N ALA A 76 -6.58 -0.27 0.94
CA ALA A 76 -6.82 0.96 1.68
C ALA A 76 -7.34 0.70 3.10
N GLU A 77 -8.13 -0.36 3.32
CA GLU A 77 -8.56 -0.77 4.66
C GLU A 77 -7.39 -1.23 5.54
N GLU A 78 -6.46 -2.02 5.00
CA GLU A 78 -5.26 -2.45 5.74
C GLU A 78 -4.36 -1.25 6.05
N MET A 79 -4.19 -0.31 5.10
CA MET A 79 -3.43 0.93 5.34
C MET A 79 -4.07 1.77 6.45
N MET A 80 -5.40 1.94 6.44
CA MET A 80 -6.10 2.65 7.50
C MET A 80 -5.96 1.99 8.86
N LYS A 81 -6.07 0.65 8.91
CA LYS A 81 -5.91 -0.12 10.14
C LYS A 81 -4.50 0.04 10.70
N ALA A 82 -3.48 0.00 9.85
CA ALA A 82 -2.08 0.20 10.24
C ALA A 82 -1.80 1.64 10.72
N ALA A 83 -2.47 2.65 10.15
CA ALA A 83 -2.35 4.06 10.54
C ALA A 83 -3.35 4.51 11.63
N ASP A 84 -4.15 3.59 12.20
CA ASP A 84 -5.25 3.87 13.14
C ASP A 84 -6.27 4.94 12.67
N ILE A 85 -6.52 5.01 11.36
CA ILE A 85 -7.42 6.01 10.75
C ILE A 85 -8.89 5.59 10.91
N LYS A 86 -9.67 6.40 11.63
CA LYS A 86 -11.10 6.11 11.87
C LYS A 86 -12.05 6.61 10.78
N LYS A 87 -11.71 7.69 10.06
CA LYS A 87 -12.56 8.28 8.99
C LYS A 87 -12.33 7.57 7.66
N LYS A 88 -13.36 6.87 7.16
CA LYS A 88 -13.18 5.85 6.12
C LYS A 88 -13.25 6.32 4.67
N SER A 89 -14.14 7.25 4.32
CA SER A 89 -14.39 7.56 2.90
C SER A 89 -13.23 8.33 2.28
N SER A 90 -13.02 9.59 2.66
CA SER A 90 -12.08 10.48 1.97
C SER A 90 -10.65 9.94 1.88
N PHE A 91 -10.21 9.18 2.89
CA PHE A 91 -8.91 8.51 2.86
C PHE A 91 -8.86 7.40 1.79
N LYS A 92 -9.86 6.51 1.76
CA LYS A 92 -9.95 5.45 0.73
C LYS A 92 -10.02 6.03 -0.67
N GLU A 93 -10.80 7.08 -0.87
CA GLU A 93 -10.85 7.77 -2.16
C GLU A 93 -9.47 8.35 -2.53
N GLY A 94 -8.75 8.94 -1.58
CA GLY A 94 -7.38 9.41 -1.79
C GLY A 94 -6.42 8.29 -2.20
N VAL A 95 -6.41 7.16 -1.48
CA VAL A 95 -5.58 5.99 -1.81
C VAL A 95 -5.90 5.48 -3.21
N LYS A 96 -7.18 5.35 -3.57
CA LYS A 96 -7.61 4.93 -4.91
C LYS A 96 -7.13 5.88 -6.00
N GLN A 97 -7.24 7.19 -5.78
CA GLN A 97 -6.79 8.19 -6.74
C GLN A 97 -5.28 8.11 -6.96
N GLU A 98 -4.49 8.00 -5.90
CA GLU A 98 -3.04 7.90 -6.01
C GLU A 98 -2.58 6.57 -6.61
N TRP A 99 -3.22 5.45 -6.24
CA TRP A 99 -2.93 4.14 -6.85
C TRP A 99 -3.11 4.16 -8.38
N ASN A 100 -4.20 4.78 -8.84
CA ASN A 100 -4.49 4.91 -10.26
C ASN A 100 -3.50 5.81 -11.02
N LYS A 101 -2.85 6.76 -10.33
CA LYS A 101 -1.82 7.64 -10.92
C LYS A 101 -0.45 6.98 -10.97
N VAL A 102 -0.02 6.33 -9.88
CA VAL A 102 1.33 5.77 -9.73
C VAL A 102 1.53 4.52 -10.58
N LYS A 103 0.45 3.78 -10.92
CA LYS A 103 0.51 2.60 -11.80
C LYS A 103 1.56 1.60 -11.32
N PHE A 104 1.25 0.88 -10.23
CA PHE A 104 2.19 -0.07 -9.58
C PHE A 104 2.90 -1.03 -10.55
N SER A 105 2.18 -1.49 -11.58
CA SER A 105 2.73 -2.31 -12.66
C SER A 105 3.90 -1.67 -13.40
N ALA A 106 3.82 -0.35 -13.64
CA ALA A 106 4.87 0.43 -14.27
C ALA A 106 6.11 0.54 -13.39
N GLU A 107 5.94 0.65 -12.06
CA GLU A 107 7.06 0.68 -11.12
C GLU A 107 7.80 -0.66 -11.06
N ILE A 108 7.08 -1.79 -11.11
CA ILE A 108 7.72 -3.11 -11.24
C ILE A 108 8.51 -3.16 -12.56
N ILE A 109 7.87 -2.87 -13.70
CA ILE A 109 8.51 -2.96 -15.02
C ILE A 109 9.74 -2.05 -15.12
N LYS A 110 9.66 -0.84 -14.56
CA LYS A 110 10.80 0.09 -14.50
C LYS A 110 11.95 -0.49 -13.67
N SER A 111 11.66 -1.12 -12.54
CA SER A 111 12.66 -1.76 -11.67
C SER A 111 13.34 -2.97 -12.31
N LEU A 112 12.72 -3.60 -13.31
CA LEU A 112 13.34 -4.69 -14.07
C LEU A 112 14.43 -4.18 -15.03
N GLY A 113 14.37 -2.93 -15.48
CA GLY A 113 15.27 -2.45 -16.52
C GLY A 113 15.14 -3.22 -17.83
N THR A 114 16.25 -3.41 -18.54
CA THR A 114 16.25 -4.06 -19.86
C THR A 114 16.22 -5.60 -19.77
N ASN A 115 16.92 -6.16 -18.79
CA ASN A 115 17.17 -7.61 -18.68
C ASN A 115 16.62 -8.24 -17.40
N GLY A 116 15.90 -7.48 -16.57
CA GLY A 116 15.37 -7.99 -15.32
C GLY A 116 14.24 -8.99 -15.52
N THR A 117 14.02 -9.77 -14.47
CA THR A 117 13.03 -10.84 -14.42
C THR A 117 12.08 -10.64 -13.25
N TYR A 118 10.80 -10.91 -13.49
CA TYR A 118 9.78 -11.05 -12.45
C TYR A 118 9.22 -12.46 -12.53
N GLN A 119 9.65 -13.35 -11.63
CA GLN A 119 9.46 -14.79 -11.75
C GLN A 119 8.64 -15.35 -10.59
N PHE A 120 7.63 -16.17 -10.91
CA PHE A 120 6.87 -16.89 -9.91
C PHE A 120 7.75 -17.94 -9.23
N VAL A 121 7.85 -17.86 -7.91
CA VAL A 121 8.67 -18.75 -7.07
C VAL A 121 7.82 -19.89 -6.53
N LYS A 122 6.74 -19.56 -5.80
CA LYS A 122 5.87 -20.56 -5.18
C LYS A 122 4.50 -20.01 -4.80
N ALA A 123 3.55 -20.93 -4.63
CA ALA A 123 2.28 -20.70 -3.96
C ALA A 123 2.21 -21.52 -2.68
N TYR A 124 1.68 -20.93 -1.61
CA TYR A 124 1.54 -21.58 -0.31
C TYR A 124 0.32 -21.05 0.46
N GLU A 125 -0.06 -21.72 1.55
CA GLU A 125 -1.17 -21.29 2.40
C GLU A 125 -0.66 -20.81 3.76
N LYS A 126 -1.20 -19.69 4.25
CA LYS A 126 -0.91 -19.14 5.56
C LYS A 126 -2.17 -18.45 6.10
N GLY A 127 -2.54 -18.76 7.34
CA GLY A 127 -3.70 -18.13 7.99
C GLY A 127 -5.03 -18.32 7.24
N GLY A 128 -5.19 -19.41 6.47
CA GLY A 128 -6.38 -19.67 5.65
C GLY A 128 -6.44 -18.90 4.32
N HIS A 129 -5.43 -18.11 3.99
CA HIS A 129 -5.29 -17.43 2.70
C HIS A 129 -4.20 -18.09 1.85
N GLN A 130 -4.41 -18.11 0.53
CA GLN A 130 -3.36 -18.48 -0.41
C GLN A 130 -2.45 -17.28 -0.65
N HIS A 131 -1.17 -17.56 -0.76
CA HIS A 131 -0.12 -16.61 -1.06
C HIS A 131 0.61 -17.02 -2.33
N ILE A 132 1.09 -16.02 -3.08
CA ILE A 132 1.98 -16.25 -4.23
C ILE A 132 3.19 -15.35 -4.13
N VAL A 133 4.37 -15.93 -4.32
CA VAL A 133 5.65 -15.24 -4.19
C VAL A 133 6.27 -15.06 -5.57
N PHE A 134 6.72 -13.84 -5.84
CA PHE A 134 7.53 -13.50 -7.01
C PHE A 134 8.90 -13.02 -6.60
N ARG A 135 9.92 -13.42 -7.37
CA ARG A 135 11.25 -12.82 -7.35
C ARG A 135 11.30 -11.71 -8.39
N LEU A 136 11.71 -10.51 -7.97
CA LEU A 136 12.12 -9.41 -8.82
C LEU A 136 13.66 -9.35 -8.81
N TYR A 137 14.28 -9.35 -9.98
CA TYR A 137 15.71 -9.14 -10.10
C TYR A 137 16.01 -8.31 -11.35
N GLY A 138 16.73 -7.20 -11.22
CA GLY A 138 17.03 -6.28 -12.33
C GLY A 138 17.77 -5.04 -11.85
N ASP A 139 17.60 -3.91 -12.56
CA ASP A 139 18.24 -2.63 -12.24
C ASP A 139 17.91 -2.12 -10.82
N GLY A 140 16.74 -2.49 -10.29
CA GLY A 140 16.32 -2.16 -8.92
C GLY A 140 16.86 -3.09 -7.83
N GLY A 141 17.75 -4.03 -8.17
CA GLY A 141 18.30 -5.03 -7.25
C GLY A 141 17.41 -6.27 -7.08
N LEU A 142 17.71 -7.07 -6.06
CA LEU A 142 16.93 -8.24 -5.68
C LEU A 142 15.79 -7.86 -4.75
N ASN A 143 14.58 -8.30 -5.06
CA ASN A 143 13.44 -8.19 -4.16
C ASN A 143 12.51 -9.41 -4.31
N TYR A 144 11.67 -9.62 -3.30
CA TYR A 144 10.58 -10.59 -3.36
C TYR A 144 9.27 -9.90 -2.99
N HIS A 145 8.22 -10.26 -3.70
CA HIS A 145 6.87 -9.77 -3.46
C HIS A 145 5.96 -10.96 -3.17
N ASP A 146 5.36 -11.00 -1.98
CA ASP A 146 4.43 -12.04 -1.55
C ASP A 146 3.01 -11.46 -1.47
N PHE A 147 2.16 -11.88 -2.40
CA PHE A 147 0.79 -11.40 -2.53
C PHE A 147 -0.14 -12.27 -1.71
N GLU A 148 -0.89 -11.66 -0.79
CA GLU A 148 -1.95 -12.35 -0.05
C GLU A 148 -3.26 -12.29 -0.85
N LEU A 149 -3.78 -13.46 -1.22
CA LEU A 149 -4.90 -13.58 -2.16
C LEU A 149 -6.26 -13.67 -1.45
N VAL A 150 -7.25 -13.05 -2.09
CA VAL A 150 -8.67 -13.10 -1.73
C VAL A 150 -9.50 -13.45 -2.95
N LYS A 151 -10.72 -13.98 -2.74
CA LYS A 151 -11.68 -14.24 -3.81
C LYS A 151 -13.07 -13.73 -3.46
N TYR A 152 -13.60 -12.86 -4.31
CA TYR A 152 -14.98 -12.39 -4.22
C TYR A 152 -15.67 -12.57 -5.56
N THR A 153 -16.87 -13.13 -5.55
CA THR A 153 -17.68 -13.32 -6.77
C THR A 153 -16.88 -14.06 -7.86
N ASN A 154 -16.14 -15.11 -7.48
CA ASN A 154 -15.25 -15.92 -8.33
C ASN A 154 -14.08 -15.16 -8.99
N LYS A 155 -13.76 -13.94 -8.54
CA LYS A 155 -12.58 -13.18 -9.00
C LYS A 155 -11.49 -13.23 -7.93
N VAL A 156 -10.32 -13.76 -8.29
CA VAL A 156 -9.12 -13.74 -7.45
C VAL A 156 -8.43 -12.38 -7.59
N MET A 157 -8.05 -11.79 -6.46
CA MET A 157 -7.29 -10.54 -6.35
C MET A 157 -6.32 -10.66 -5.17
N ALA A 158 -5.39 -9.74 -5.05
CA ALA A 158 -4.53 -9.59 -3.88
C ALA A 158 -5.06 -8.47 -2.98
N LYS A 159 -5.13 -8.70 -1.66
CA LYS A 159 -5.54 -7.65 -0.71
C LYS A 159 -4.35 -6.82 -0.20
N ASP A 160 -3.16 -7.40 -0.17
CA ASP A 160 -1.92 -6.75 0.20
C ASP A 160 -0.71 -7.47 -0.42
N ILE A 161 0.47 -6.86 -0.33
CA ILE A 161 1.74 -7.40 -0.81
C ILE A 161 2.79 -7.23 0.28
N PHE A 162 3.34 -8.32 0.80
CA PHE A 162 4.54 -8.27 1.62
C PHE A 162 5.76 -8.04 0.71
N ILE A 163 6.50 -6.98 0.99
CA ILE A 163 7.67 -6.57 0.21
C ILE A 163 8.92 -6.89 1.03
N TYR A 164 9.79 -7.78 0.53
CA TYR A 164 10.91 -8.26 1.33
C TYR A 164 11.98 -7.20 1.59
N ILE A 165 12.18 -6.23 0.68
CA ILE A 165 13.13 -5.14 0.93
C ILE A 165 12.70 -4.21 2.07
N THR A 166 11.39 -4.06 2.34
CA THR A 166 10.90 -3.33 3.51
C THR A 166 10.62 -4.24 4.71
N GLY A 167 10.45 -5.54 4.45
CA GLY A 167 10.20 -6.61 5.40
C GLY A 167 8.83 -6.56 6.06
N GLU A 168 7.85 -5.98 5.37
CA GLU A 168 6.48 -5.84 5.87
C GLU A 168 5.46 -5.69 4.72
N PRO A 169 4.14 -5.77 5.02
CA PRO A 169 3.10 -5.48 4.03
C PRO A 169 3.18 -4.05 3.52
N LEU A 170 2.95 -3.87 2.21
CA LEU A 170 3.00 -2.59 1.51
C LEU A 170 2.03 -1.59 2.13
N SER A 171 0.84 -2.04 2.56
CA SER A 171 -0.13 -1.18 3.24
C SER A 171 0.44 -0.58 4.53
N LYS A 172 1.23 -1.36 5.29
CA LYS A 172 1.89 -0.94 6.53
C LYS A 172 3.02 0.04 6.25
N THR A 173 3.84 -0.22 5.22
CA THR A 173 4.87 0.74 4.78
C THR A 173 4.26 2.08 4.39
N MET A 174 3.18 2.07 3.60
CA MET A 174 2.50 3.30 3.20
C MET A 174 1.84 4.00 4.40
N ALA A 175 1.27 3.25 5.34
CA ALA A 175 0.67 3.77 6.55
C ALA A 175 1.70 4.47 7.46
N GLN A 176 2.89 3.91 7.61
CA GLN A 176 3.97 4.52 8.41
C GLN A 176 4.41 5.86 7.81
N VAL A 177 4.74 5.89 6.52
CA VAL A 177 5.13 7.14 5.84
C VAL A 177 4.01 8.19 5.93
N TYR A 178 2.75 7.78 5.75
CA TYR A 178 1.61 8.68 5.88
C TYR A 178 1.45 9.23 7.31
N SER A 179 1.53 8.37 8.32
CA SER A 179 1.42 8.77 9.73
C SER A 179 2.51 9.74 10.14
N THR A 180 3.76 9.48 9.75
CA THR A 180 4.89 10.37 10.02
C THR A 180 4.71 11.71 9.30
N ALA A 181 4.31 11.70 8.03
CA ALA A 181 4.03 12.93 7.28
C ALA A 181 2.88 13.75 7.91
N LEU A 182 1.84 13.08 8.41
CA LEU A 182 0.71 13.72 9.09
C LEU A 182 1.12 14.33 10.44
N GLN A 183 1.95 13.64 11.21
CA GLN A 183 2.50 14.15 12.47
C GLN A 183 3.36 15.39 12.22
N GLU A 184 4.26 15.35 11.25
CA GLU A 184 5.07 16.49 10.84
C GLU A 184 4.21 17.65 10.35
N ALA A 185 3.21 17.37 9.52
CA ALA A 185 2.32 18.42 9.02
C ALA A 185 1.48 19.06 10.12
N SER A 186 1.08 18.29 11.14
CA SER A 186 0.34 18.83 12.30
C SER A 186 1.20 19.82 13.11
N ALA A 187 2.53 19.67 13.09
CA ALA A 187 3.46 20.59 13.74
C ALA A 187 3.83 21.79 12.84
N ASN A 188 3.80 21.63 11.52
CA ASN A 188 4.33 22.61 10.54
C ASN A 188 3.23 23.32 9.71
N GLY A 189 1.96 23.01 9.92
CA GLY A 189 0.80 23.64 9.28
C GLY A 189 0.24 22.87 8.07
N ASP A 190 -0.99 23.21 7.69
CA ASP A 190 -1.81 22.44 6.73
C ASP A 190 -1.15 22.23 5.35
N ALA A 191 -0.28 23.14 4.91
CA ALA A 191 0.41 23.05 3.62
C ALA A 191 1.54 22.01 3.61
N ALA A 192 2.08 21.63 4.76
CA ALA A 192 3.26 20.80 4.89
C ALA A 192 3.04 19.39 4.33
N LEU A 193 1.88 18.77 4.60
CA LEU A 193 1.56 17.45 4.06
C LEU A 193 1.59 17.42 2.53
N SER A 194 1.03 18.46 1.89
CA SER A 194 1.08 18.61 0.44
C SER A 194 2.49 18.84 -0.07
N GLN A 195 3.31 19.60 0.66
CA GLN A 195 4.71 19.84 0.32
C GLN A 195 5.54 18.55 0.36
N TYR A 196 5.42 17.75 1.42
CA TYR A 196 6.14 16.47 1.54
C TYR A 196 5.74 15.49 0.45
N SER A 197 4.44 15.41 0.14
CA SER A 197 3.95 14.59 -0.97
C SER A 197 4.55 15.04 -2.32
N LYS A 198 4.60 16.36 -2.58
CA LYS A 198 5.21 16.91 -3.80
C LYS A 198 6.72 16.63 -3.87
N ALA A 199 7.44 16.74 -2.76
CA ALA A 199 8.87 16.43 -2.70
C ALA A 199 9.14 14.96 -3.05
N LEU A 200 8.37 14.01 -2.49
CA LEU A 200 8.49 12.59 -2.82
C LEU A 200 8.18 12.29 -4.30
N ILE A 201 7.16 12.94 -4.86
CA ILE A 201 6.83 12.82 -6.30
C ILE A 201 7.96 13.40 -7.16
N ALA A 202 8.47 14.58 -6.79
CA ALA A 202 9.55 15.26 -7.50
C ALA A 202 10.84 14.44 -7.47
N MET A 203 11.22 13.88 -6.31
CA MET A 203 12.36 12.99 -6.13
C MET A 203 12.29 11.80 -7.10
N ARG A 204 11.14 11.14 -7.22
CA ARG A 204 10.94 10.03 -8.18
C ARG A 204 11.03 10.46 -9.64
N ARG A 205 10.46 11.62 -9.96
CA ARG A 205 10.52 12.22 -11.31
C ARG A 205 11.95 12.55 -11.70
N TYR A 206 12.70 13.22 -10.83
CA TYR A 206 14.10 13.57 -11.07
C TYR A 206 14.97 12.32 -11.22
N TYR A 207 14.74 11.30 -10.38
CA TYR A 207 15.40 10.01 -10.54
C TYR A 207 15.12 9.35 -11.91
N SER A 208 13.86 9.35 -12.37
CA SER A 208 13.53 8.79 -13.69
C SER A 208 14.12 9.59 -14.86
N GLN A 209 14.35 10.89 -14.67
CA GLN A 209 14.99 11.79 -15.63
C GLN A 209 16.53 11.76 -15.54
N LYS A 210 17.10 10.92 -14.66
CA LYS A 210 18.54 10.86 -14.36
C LYS A 210 19.12 12.17 -13.78
N GLU A 211 18.26 13.03 -13.25
CA GLU A 211 18.62 14.28 -12.57
C GLU A 211 18.88 13.99 -11.08
N TYR A 212 19.87 13.14 -10.80
CA TYR A 212 20.05 12.58 -9.46
C TYR A 212 20.35 13.62 -8.38
N GLN A 213 21.06 14.71 -8.73
CA GLN A 213 21.34 15.80 -7.80
C GLN A 213 20.06 16.51 -7.37
N ALA A 214 19.14 16.78 -8.31
CA ALA A 214 17.85 17.38 -7.99
C ALA A 214 16.97 16.43 -7.15
N ALA A 215 17.04 15.11 -7.41
CA ALA A 215 16.36 14.13 -6.58
C ALA A 215 16.89 14.13 -5.13
N LYS A 216 18.21 14.25 -4.94
CA LYS A 216 18.82 14.41 -3.61
C LYS A 216 18.37 15.69 -2.93
N GLU A 217 18.31 16.81 -3.64
CA GLU A 217 17.83 18.08 -3.07
C GLU A 217 16.39 17.98 -2.56
N GLU A 218 15.51 17.25 -3.25
CA GLU A 218 14.15 17.00 -2.76
C GLU A 218 14.12 16.10 -1.51
N PHE A 219 15.03 15.12 -1.41
CA PHE A 219 15.21 14.33 -0.18
C PHE A 219 15.66 15.20 0.99
N ASP A 220 16.69 16.04 0.78
CA ASP A 220 17.27 16.91 1.81
C ASP A 220 16.26 17.93 2.37
N ARG A 221 15.19 18.24 1.62
CA ARG A 221 14.09 19.13 2.04
C ARG A 221 13.05 18.47 2.93
N LEU A 222 13.03 17.14 3.00
CA LEU A 222 12.11 16.44 3.89
C LEU A 222 12.52 16.67 5.35
N PRO A 223 11.59 16.70 6.32
CA PRO A 223 11.93 16.70 7.74
C PRO A 223 12.69 15.42 8.10
N GLU A 224 13.55 15.49 9.11
CA GLU A 224 14.42 14.38 9.52
C GLU A 224 13.64 13.09 9.82
N SER A 225 12.45 13.20 10.43
CA SER A 225 11.57 12.06 10.70
C SER A 225 11.16 11.33 9.41
N LEU A 226 10.82 12.06 8.35
CA LEU A 226 10.52 11.48 7.04
C LEU A 226 11.79 11.00 6.33
N GLN A 227 12.90 11.73 6.43
CA GLN A 227 14.17 11.24 5.89
C GLN A 227 14.53 9.90 6.50
N ASN A 228 14.26 9.68 7.78
CA ASN A 228 14.58 8.44 8.50
C ASN A 228 13.53 7.32 8.32
N GLU A 229 12.47 7.53 7.55
CA GLU A 229 11.57 6.44 7.16
C GLU A 229 12.27 5.45 6.22
N LYS A 230 12.15 4.15 6.51
CA LYS A 230 12.85 3.10 5.75
C LYS A 230 12.56 3.16 4.25
N ALA A 231 11.30 3.30 3.88
CA ALA A 231 10.90 3.37 2.48
C ALA A 231 11.47 4.61 1.77
N ILE A 232 11.63 5.73 2.48
CA ILE A 232 12.20 6.95 1.92
C ILE A 232 13.73 6.79 1.78
N GLN A 233 14.39 6.23 2.79
CA GLN A 233 15.81 5.90 2.72
C GLN A 233 16.14 4.92 1.59
N LEU A 234 15.31 3.91 1.35
CA LEU A 234 15.50 2.98 0.23
C LEU A 234 15.49 3.68 -1.14
N ILE A 235 14.59 4.65 -1.34
CA ILE A 235 14.58 5.42 -2.58
C ILE A 235 15.81 6.33 -2.62
N TYR A 236 16.20 6.94 -1.49
CA TYR A 236 17.41 7.77 -1.42
C TYR A 236 18.69 6.98 -1.71
N LEU A 237 18.80 5.73 -1.24
CA LEU A 237 19.91 4.84 -1.57
C LEU A 237 20.08 4.65 -3.07
N GLN A 238 18.99 4.50 -3.82
CA GLN A 238 19.05 4.41 -5.28
C GLN A 238 19.55 5.71 -5.93
N VAL A 239 19.09 6.86 -5.43
CA VAL A 239 19.57 8.18 -5.88
C VAL A 239 21.06 8.33 -5.58
N ALA A 240 21.48 8.04 -4.34
CA ALA A 240 22.85 8.15 -3.87
C ALA A 240 23.80 7.21 -4.63
N SER A 241 23.38 5.96 -4.88
CA SER A 241 24.13 5.00 -5.71
C SER A 241 24.32 5.50 -7.13
N SER A 242 23.35 6.25 -7.69
CA SER A 242 23.46 6.82 -9.03
C SER A 242 24.40 8.03 -9.11
N ILE A 243 24.58 8.75 -7.99
CA ILE A 243 25.57 9.83 -7.85
C ILE A 243 26.97 9.26 -7.63
N GLY A 244 27.09 8.23 -6.80
CA GLY A 244 28.35 7.56 -6.46
C GLY A 244 29.21 8.32 -5.43
N GLY A 245 30.45 7.87 -5.26
CA GLY A 245 31.44 8.47 -4.36
C GLY A 245 30.96 8.57 -2.91
N ASP A 246 31.33 9.66 -2.24
CA ASP A 246 31.02 9.90 -0.83
C ASP A 246 29.51 9.96 -0.54
N VAL A 247 28.71 10.42 -1.50
CA VAL A 247 27.24 10.50 -1.34
C VAL A 247 26.65 9.10 -1.18
N HIS A 248 27.11 8.14 -1.99
CA HIS A 248 26.68 6.76 -1.88
C HIS A 248 27.15 6.15 -0.56
N GLN A 249 28.43 6.33 -0.20
CA GLN A 249 28.98 5.77 1.03
C GLN A 249 28.24 6.27 2.28
N GLN A 250 27.98 7.58 2.36
CA GLN A 250 27.23 8.19 3.46
C GLN A 250 25.79 7.65 3.55
N ALA A 251 25.13 7.43 2.41
CA ALA A 251 23.79 6.87 2.41
C ALA A 251 23.78 5.41 2.90
N LEU A 252 24.77 4.59 2.51
CA LEU A 252 24.93 3.21 3.01
C LEU A 252 25.18 3.18 4.52
N ASP A 253 26.08 4.03 5.01
CA ASP A 253 26.41 4.12 6.43
C ASP A 253 25.24 4.61 7.27
N HIS A 254 24.48 5.59 6.77
CA HIS A 254 23.27 6.08 7.44
C HIS A 254 22.17 5.02 7.47
N PHE A 255 21.96 4.29 6.36
CA PHE A 255 20.98 3.21 6.31
C PHE A 255 21.31 2.08 7.29
N GLU A 256 22.58 1.63 7.32
CA GLU A 256 23.02 0.62 8.29
C GLU A 256 22.89 1.11 9.73
N LYS A 257 23.20 2.38 10.00
CA LYS A 257 23.04 2.97 11.34
C LYS A 257 21.59 2.94 11.82
N LEU A 258 20.64 3.24 10.93
CA LEU A 258 19.20 3.24 11.25
C LEU A 258 18.63 1.82 11.37
N PHE A 259 19.01 0.92 10.46
CA PHE A 259 18.29 -0.34 10.25
C PHE A 259 19.14 -1.61 10.36
N GLY A 260 20.44 -1.51 10.69
CA GLY A 260 21.36 -2.64 10.78
C GLY A 260 20.91 -3.75 11.74
N ASN A 261 20.18 -3.36 12.79
CA ASN A 261 19.60 -4.29 13.78
C ASN A 261 18.13 -4.62 13.53
N ASP A 262 17.51 -4.06 12.48
CA ASP A 262 16.12 -4.30 12.14
C ASP A 262 16.00 -5.63 11.35
N PRO A 263 15.31 -6.66 11.90
CA PRO A 263 15.13 -7.93 11.20
C PRO A 263 14.34 -7.79 9.89
N SER A 264 13.54 -6.74 9.74
CA SER A 264 12.76 -6.47 8.53
C SER A 264 13.56 -5.71 7.45
N ALA A 265 14.76 -5.23 7.76
CA ALA A 265 15.61 -4.53 6.78
C ALA A 265 16.70 -5.42 6.17
N GLN A 266 16.71 -6.72 6.47
CA GLN A 266 17.84 -7.60 6.15
C GLN A 266 18.10 -7.71 4.64
N LEU A 267 17.05 -7.84 3.81
CA LEU A 267 17.24 -7.83 2.35
C LEU A 267 17.73 -6.47 1.84
N ALA A 268 17.27 -5.36 2.40
CA ALA A 268 17.77 -4.04 2.03
C ALA A 268 19.27 -3.85 2.34
N LEU A 269 19.75 -4.50 3.40
CA LEU A 269 21.16 -4.47 3.78
C LEU A 269 22.03 -5.40 2.92
N PHE A 270 21.45 -6.23 2.06
CA PHE A 270 22.20 -7.12 1.17
C PHE A 270 23.21 -6.35 0.34
N ASP A 271 22.77 -5.32 -0.40
CA ASP A 271 23.64 -4.52 -1.26
C ASP A 271 24.66 -3.72 -0.42
N VAL A 272 24.25 -3.24 0.77
CA VAL A 272 25.14 -2.53 1.70
C VAL A 272 26.32 -3.41 2.10
N PHE A 273 26.05 -4.64 2.58
CA PHE A 273 27.11 -5.54 3.03
C PHE A 273 27.92 -6.10 1.86
N PHE A 274 27.28 -6.37 0.73
CA PHE A 274 27.96 -6.82 -0.48
C PHE A 274 28.99 -5.80 -0.97
N LEU A 275 28.61 -4.53 -1.05
CA LEU A 275 29.51 -3.44 -1.48
C LEU A 275 30.62 -3.17 -0.47
N LYS A 276 30.38 -3.40 0.82
CA LYS A 276 31.40 -3.30 1.88
C LYS A 276 32.33 -4.53 1.97
N GLY A 277 32.04 -5.59 1.22
CA GLY A 277 32.79 -6.85 1.28
C GLY A 277 32.54 -7.67 2.55
N ASP A 278 31.47 -7.37 3.30
CA ASP A 278 31.05 -8.12 4.49
C ASP A 278 30.25 -9.36 4.07
N TYR A 279 30.94 -10.30 3.42
CA TYR A 279 30.33 -11.48 2.82
C TYR A 279 29.71 -12.44 3.86
N ASP A 280 30.18 -12.42 5.10
CA ASP A 280 29.59 -13.19 6.19
C ASP A 280 28.15 -12.75 6.45
N LYS A 281 27.90 -11.43 6.51
CA LYS A 281 26.53 -10.90 6.65
C LYS A 281 25.68 -11.13 5.40
N VAL A 282 26.28 -11.03 4.21
CA VAL A 282 25.59 -11.36 2.95
C VAL A 282 25.09 -12.81 2.97
N LEU A 283 25.95 -13.77 3.33
CA LEU A 283 25.59 -15.18 3.41
C LEU A 283 24.51 -15.42 4.47
N GLN A 284 24.57 -14.74 5.63
CA GLN A 284 23.52 -14.82 6.65
C GLN A 284 22.16 -14.33 6.14
N ILE A 285 22.12 -13.27 5.33
CA ILE A 285 20.89 -12.80 4.69
C ILE A 285 20.37 -13.85 3.71
N ILE A 286 21.24 -14.38 2.84
CA ILE A 286 20.87 -15.41 1.86
C ILE A 286 20.31 -16.65 2.56
N ASP A 287 20.93 -17.12 3.64
CA ASP A 287 20.50 -18.33 4.36
C ASP A 287 19.14 -18.16 5.02
N LYS A 288 18.86 -16.99 5.61
CA LYS A 288 17.52 -16.66 6.13
C LYS A 288 16.49 -16.65 5.01
N MET A 289 16.79 -16.02 3.88
CA MET A 289 15.90 -15.97 2.73
C MET A 289 15.63 -17.36 2.16
N ASP A 290 16.65 -18.21 2.07
CA ASP A 290 16.53 -19.55 1.49
C ASP A 290 15.69 -20.49 2.37
N ALA A 291 15.82 -20.38 3.69
CA ALA A 291 14.97 -21.11 4.63
C ALA A 291 13.48 -20.78 4.43
N GLU A 292 13.16 -19.53 4.14
CA GLU A 292 11.79 -19.06 3.94
C GLU A 292 11.27 -19.29 2.53
N LEU A 293 12.08 -18.98 1.51
CA LEU A 293 11.66 -18.90 0.11
C LEU A 293 11.87 -20.20 -0.64
N GLN A 294 12.95 -20.93 -0.35
CA GLN A 294 13.39 -22.16 -1.04
C GLN A 294 13.53 -21.93 -2.56
N ASP A 295 14.13 -20.79 -2.91
CA ASP A 295 14.28 -20.35 -4.29
C ASP A 295 15.67 -20.72 -4.82
N PRO A 296 15.78 -21.59 -5.85
CA PRO A 296 17.07 -21.99 -6.39
C PRO A 296 17.97 -20.85 -6.85
N PHE A 297 17.41 -19.67 -7.17
CA PHE A 297 18.18 -18.47 -7.50
C PHE A 297 19.12 -18.04 -6.36
N LEU A 298 18.74 -18.22 -5.10
CA LEU A 298 19.59 -17.83 -3.96
C LEU A 298 20.91 -18.60 -3.95
N ASN A 299 20.96 -19.81 -4.52
CA ASN A 299 22.20 -20.57 -4.67
C ASN A 299 23.18 -19.94 -5.66
N THR A 300 22.73 -19.09 -6.58
CA THR A 300 23.64 -18.39 -7.51
C THR A 300 24.33 -17.22 -6.84
N LEU A 301 23.77 -16.69 -5.76
CA LEU A 301 24.35 -15.57 -4.99
C LEU A 301 25.40 -16.04 -3.98
N ARG A 302 25.49 -17.35 -3.71
CA ARG A 302 26.50 -17.96 -2.82
C ARG A 302 27.83 -18.25 -3.52
N ARG A 303 27.92 -18.02 -4.84
CA ARG A 303 29.04 -18.43 -5.69
C ARG A 303 29.99 -17.29 -5.99
#